data_AF-A0A0S9R3C8-F1
#
_entry.id   AF-A0A0S9R3C8-F1
#
_cell.length_a   1.000
_cell.length_b   1.000
_cell.length_c   1.000
_cell.angle_alpha   90.00
_cell.angle_beta   90.00
_cell.angle_gamma   90.00
#
_symmetry.space_group_name_H-M   'P 1'
#
loop_
_entity.id
_entity.type
_entity.pdbx_description
1 polymer ?
#
loop_
_entity_poly.entity_id
_entity_poly.type
_entity_poly.pdbx_seq_one_letter_code
_entity_poly.pdbx_strand_id
1 'polypeptide(L)'
;MSERLHSPLALYDPRGRLAVSAYRYLLIRALLLGSGLLCLGIWLASLGLRWVGFLAVAGILPVMGATAIQTVRRLHDRNRSGGWLGLYVLAETVGVLPLERAVDTHPLPVIALVSAMLGVFVWFFVETVFRAGSPGTNRYGPVPAAR
;
A
#
# COMPACT_ATOMS: atom_id res chain seq x y z
N MET A 1 -27.14 18.78 -10.00
CA MET A 1 -25.67 18.91 -10.07
C MET A 1 -25.15 19.05 -8.63
N SER A 2 -25.10 17.94 -7.88
CA SER A 2 -24.68 17.97 -6.46
C SER A 2 -23.17 17.79 -6.42
N GLU A 3 -22.46 18.85 -6.06
CA GLU A 3 -21.07 18.77 -5.63
C GLU A 3 -20.98 17.74 -4.49
N ARG A 4 -20.50 16.54 -4.81
CA ARG A 4 -20.10 15.60 -3.77
C ARG A 4 -18.83 16.19 -3.18
N LEU A 5 -18.97 16.89 -2.06
CA LEU A 5 -17.91 17.02 -1.07
C LEU A 5 -17.43 15.59 -0.78
N HIS A 6 -16.34 15.18 -1.43
CA HIS A 6 -15.71 13.90 -1.14
C HIS A 6 -15.12 14.04 0.26
N SER A 7 -15.90 13.64 1.26
CA SER A 7 -15.45 13.61 2.65
C SER A 7 -14.10 12.89 2.71
N PRO A 8 -13.09 13.40 3.44
CA PRO A 8 -11.81 12.71 3.61
C PRO A 8 -12.00 11.29 4.16
N LEU A 9 -13.11 11.03 4.86
CA LEU A 9 -13.50 9.70 5.34
C LEU A 9 -13.77 8.70 4.21
N ALA A 10 -14.11 9.16 3.00
CA ALA A 10 -14.29 8.28 1.85
C ALA A 10 -12.98 7.58 1.42
N LEU A 11 -11.81 8.11 1.83
CA LEU A 11 -10.52 7.43 1.63
C LEU A 11 -10.36 6.20 2.54
N TYR A 12 -11.18 6.08 3.58
CA TYR A 12 -11.16 4.98 4.54
C TYR A 12 -12.33 4.01 4.39
N ASP A 13 -13.12 4.14 3.32
CA ASP A 13 -14.15 3.14 2.97
C ASP A 13 -13.52 2.03 2.10
N PRO A 14 -13.48 0.76 2.55
CA PRO A 14 -12.94 -0.36 1.78
C PRO A 14 -13.88 -0.88 0.69
N ARG A 15 -15.12 -0.38 0.62
CA ARG A 15 -16.14 -0.88 -0.30
C ARG A 15 -15.90 -0.42 -1.73
N GLY A 16 -16.43 -1.21 -2.66
CA GLY A 16 -16.37 -0.92 -4.08
C GLY A 16 -15.02 -1.24 -4.72
N ARG A 17 -14.85 -0.69 -5.91
CA ARG A 17 -13.71 -0.91 -6.81
C ARG A 17 -12.98 0.40 -7.06
N LEU A 18 -11.68 0.30 -7.36
CA LEU A 18 -10.84 1.45 -7.71
C LEU A 18 -10.13 1.20 -9.04
N ALA A 19 -10.35 2.11 -9.99
CA ALA A 19 -9.69 2.09 -11.29
C ALA A 19 -8.18 2.24 -11.16
N VAL A 20 -7.43 1.68 -12.11
CA VAL A 20 -5.96 1.70 -12.08
C VAL A 20 -5.36 3.12 -12.13
N SER A 21 -5.95 4.04 -12.90
CA SER A 21 -5.49 5.45 -12.97
C SER A 21 -5.62 6.15 -11.61
N ALA A 22 -6.80 6.04 -10.99
CA ALA A 22 -7.08 6.59 -9.67
C ALA A 22 -6.18 5.97 -8.59
N TYR A 23 -5.96 4.66 -8.64
CA TYR A 23 -5.04 3.98 -7.72
C TYR A 23 -3.61 4.50 -7.85
N ARG A 24 -3.06 4.62 -9.07
CA ARG A 24 -1.72 5.18 -9.30
C ARG A 24 -1.59 6.59 -8.75
N TYR A 25 -2.58 7.45 -9.02
CA TYR A 25 -2.58 8.82 -8.52
C TYR A 25 -2.55 8.86 -6.98
N LEU A 26 -3.42 8.08 -6.33
CA LEU A 26 -3.47 8.01 -4.86
C LEU A 26 -2.18 7.42 -4.27
N LEU A 27 -1.61 6.39 -4.90
CA LEU A 27 -0.35 5.79 -4.50
C LEU A 27 0.80 6.79 -4.58
N ILE A 28 0.95 7.50 -5.70
CA ILE A 28 2.00 8.52 -5.86
C ILE A 28 1.82 9.63 -4.83
N ARG A 29 0.59 10.10 -4.61
CA ARG A 29 0.30 11.13 -3.61
C ARG A 29 0.62 10.66 -2.19
N ALA A 30 0.30 9.41 -1.86
CA ALA A 30 0.62 8.82 -0.57
C ALA A 30 2.13 8.69 -0.35
N LEU A 31 2.88 8.25 -1.39
CA LEU A 31 4.34 8.17 -1.35
C LEU A 31 4.96 9.55 -1.12
N LEU A 32 4.56 10.56 -1.89
CA LEU A 32 5.06 11.94 -1.73
C LEU A 32 4.73 12.52 -0.35
N LEU A 33 3.51 12.31 0.14
CA LEU A 33 3.11 12.78 1.46
C LEU A 33 3.89 12.06 2.58
N GLY A 34 4.04 10.74 2.49
CA GLY A 34 4.80 9.96 3.46
C GLY A 34 6.27 10.36 3.51
N SER A 35 6.91 10.51 2.34
CA SER A 35 8.29 11.01 2.23
C SER A 35 8.41 12.43 2.78
N GLY A 36 7.46 13.32 2.46
CA GLY A 36 7.42 14.69 2.97
C GLY A 36 7.33 14.74 4.51
N LEU A 37 6.46 13.91 5.10
CA LEU A 37 6.32 13.79 6.55
C LEU A 37 7.58 13.24 7.22
N LEU A 38 8.24 12.26 6.60
CA LEU A 38 9.50 11.73 7.09
C LEU A 38 10.61 12.79 7.07
N CYS A 39 10.80 13.48 5.94
CA CYS A 39 11.78 14.55 5.81
C CYS A 39 11.51 15.70 6.79
N LEU A 40 10.24 16.11 6.94
CA LEU A 40 9.82 17.12 7.90
C LEU A 40 10.14 16.68 9.33
N GLY A 41 9.87 15.42 9.68
CA GLY A 41 10.18 14.86 10.99
C GLY A 41 11.66 14.89 11.33
N ILE A 42 12.51 14.47 10.38
CA ILE A 42 13.98 14.51 10.51
C ILE A 42 14.46 15.95 10.66
N TRP A 43 13.96 16.87 9.85
CA TRP A 43 14.33 18.29 9.90
C TRP A 43 13.92 18.94 11.23
N LEU A 44 12.71 18.69 11.74
CA LEU A 44 12.28 19.19 13.05
C LEU A 44 13.10 18.61 14.20
N ALA A 45 13.44 17.33 14.13
CA ALA A 45 14.29 16.69 15.12
C ALA A 45 15.72 17.28 15.16
N SER A 46 16.27 17.68 14.00
CA SER A 46 17.59 18.31 13.92
C SER A 46 17.60 19.74 14.50
N LEU A 47 16.45 20.42 14.53
CA LEU A 47 16.25 21.70 15.22
C LEU A 47 16.01 21.57 16.73
N GLY A 48 16.09 20.35 17.29
CA GLY A 48 15.81 20.07 18.71
C GLY A 48 14.32 19.87 19.04
N LEU A 49 13.42 20.02 18.06
CA LEU A 49 11.97 19.85 18.23
C LEU A 49 11.54 18.37 18.09
N ARG A 50 12.18 17.48 18.86
CA ARG A 50 12.05 16.01 18.72
C ARG A 50 10.61 15.51 18.79
N TRP A 51 9.81 16.02 19.74
CA TRP A 51 8.40 15.62 19.88
C TRP A 51 7.55 15.99 18.67
N VAL A 52 7.74 17.19 18.12
CA VAL A 52 7.06 17.63 16.90
C VAL A 52 7.51 16.79 15.71
N GLY A 53 8.81 16.46 15.65
CA GLY A 53 9.35 15.54 14.67
C GLY A 53 8.71 14.15 14.72
N PHE A 54 8.55 13.58 15.92
CA PHE A 54 7.85 12.30 16.10
C PHE A 54 6.38 12.38 15.68
N LEU A 55 5.68 13.47 16.01
CA LEU A 55 4.30 13.67 15.57
C LEU A 55 4.18 13.76 14.04
N ALA A 56 5.13 14.42 13.36
CA ALA A 56 5.17 14.47 11.90
C ALA A 56 5.33 13.06 11.30
N VAL A 57 6.26 12.25 11.83
CA VAL A 57 6.45 10.86 11.39
C VAL A 57 5.24 9.99 11.71
N ALA A 58 4.60 10.17 12.88
CA ALA A 58 3.39 9.45 13.24
C ALA A 58 2.23 9.70 12.26
N GLY A 59 2.22 10.86 11.59
CA GLY A 59 1.30 11.16 10.49
C GLY A 59 1.40 10.21 9.29
N ILE A 60 2.46 9.40 9.17
CA ILE A 60 2.58 8.36 8.14
C ILE A 60 1.56 7.23 8.38
N LEU A 61 1.19 6.95 9.63
CA LEU A 61 0.25 5.87 9.97
C LEU A 61 -1.12 6.01 9.30
N PRO A 62 -1.83 7.16 9.37
CA PRO A 62 -3.08 7.33 8.63
C PRO A 62 -2.88 7.27 7.11
N VAL A 63 -1.74 7.74 6.58
CA VAL A 63 -1.42 7.62 5.14
C VAL A 63 -1.28 6.15 4.73
N MET A 64 -0.60 5.34 5.53
CA MET A 64 -0.50 3.89 5.33
C MET A 64 -1.87 3.22 5.41
N GLY A 65 -2.70 3.59 6.40
CA GLY A 65 -4.06 3.06 6.55
C GLY A 65 -4.94 3.35 5.33
N ALA A 66 -4.95 4.61 4.86
CA ALA A 66 -5.66 4.98 3.65
C ALA A 66 -5.13 4.19 2.43
N THR A 67 -3.80 4.06 2.29
CA THR A 67 -3.18 3.31 1.18
C THR A 67 -3.61 1.84 1.19
N ALA A 68 -3.58 1.18 2.35
CA ALA A 68 -4.02 -0.20 2.50
C ALA A 68 -5.49 -0.38 2.06
N ILE A 69 -6.37 0.54 2.46
CA ILE A 69 -7.80 0.51 2.08
C ILE A 69 -7.98 0.71 0.57
N GLN A 70 -7.24 1.64 -0.04
CA GLN A 70 -7.28 1.82 -1.49
C GLN A 70 -6.73 0.60 -2.24
N THR A 71 -5.71 -0.07 -1.70
CA THR A 71 -5.18 -1.33 -2.23
C THR A 71 -6.22 -2.45 -2.15
N VAL A 72 -7.02 -2.53 -1.07
CA VAL A 72 -8.14 -3.47 -0.97
C VAL A 72 -9.18 -3.21 -2.08
N ARG A 73 -9.58 -1.96 -2.30
CA ARG A 73 -10.49 -1.59 -3.40
C ARG A 73 -9.89 -1.89 -4.78
N ARG A 74 -8.57 -1.79 -4.90
CA ARG A 74 -7.86 -2.15 -6.12
C ARG A 74 -7.84 -3.67 -6.35
N LEU A 75 -7.65 -4.45 -5.30
CA LEU A 75 -7.78 -5.92 -5.36
C LEU A 75 -9.22 -6.34 -5.71
N HIS A 76 -10.23 -5.65 -5.16
CA HIS A 76 -11.63 -5.84 -5.55
C HIS A 76 -11.84 -5.57 -7.04
N ASP A 77 -11.21 -4.54 -7.60
CA ASP A 77 -11.26 -4.26 -9.03
C ASP A 77 -10.61 -5.37 -9.88
N ARG A 78 -9.69 -6.14 -9.31
CA ARG A 78 -9.08 -7.34 -9.90
C ARG A 78 -9.85 -8.63 -9.58
N ASN A 79 -11.06 -8.51 -9.04
CA ASN A 79 -11.90 -9.61 -8.57
C ASN A 79 -11.24 -10.49 -7.48
N ARG A 80 -10.32 -9.92 -6.71
CA ARG A 80 -9.64 -10.57 -5.58
C ARG A 80 -10.16 -10.02 -4.26
N SER A 81 -10.17 -10.84 -3.23
CA SER A 81 -10.51 -10.39 -1.87
C SER A 81 -9.41 -9.50 -1.30
N GLY A 82 -9.78 -8.61 -0.38
CA GLY A 82 -8.80 -7.81 0.38
C GLY A 82 -7.77 -8.65 1.15
N GLY A 83 -8.10 -9.91 1.49
CA GLY A 83 -7.18 -10.84 2.15
C GLY A 83 -5.89 -11.11 1.38
N TRP A 84 -5.84 -10.89 0.06
CA TRP A 84 -4.60 -10.97 -0.71
C TRP A 84 -3.56 -9.91 -0.32
N LEU A 85 -3.98 -8.79 0.28
CA LEU A 85 -3.05 -7.85 0.91
C LEU A 85 -2.33 -8.50 2.09
N GLY A 86 -2.96 -9.45 2.79
CA GLY A 86 -2.32 -10.21 3.86
C GLY A 86 -1.12 -11.02 3.39
N LEU A 87 -1.12 -11.54 2.15
CA LEU A 87 0.04 -12.23 1.58
C LEU A 87 1.23 -11.27 1.37
N TYR A 88 0.95 -10.05 0.91
CA TYR A 88 1.97 -9.00 0.78
C TYR A 88 2.52 -8.61 2.16
N VAL A 89 1.65 -8.38 3.14
CA VAL A 89 2.05 -8.04 4.52
C VAL A 89 2.84 -9.17 5.17
N LEU A 90 2.46 -10.43 4.92
CA LEU A 90 3.22 -11.58 5.40
C LEU A 90 4.63 -11.61 4.82
N ALA A 91 4.78 -11.41 3.50
CA ALA A 91 6.09 -11.33 2.86
C ALA A 91 6.93 -10.18 3.44
N GLU A 92 6.34 -9.00 3.63
CA GLU A 92 7.03 -7.85 4.24
C GLU A 92 7.47 -8.13 5.69
N THR A 93 6.61 -8.79 6.48
CA THR A 93 6.91 -9.15 7.88
C THR A 93 8.00 -10.21 7.98
N VAL A 94 8.04 -11.18 7.06
CA VAL A 94 9.14 -12.15 6.99
C VAL A 94 10.46 -11.45 6.63
N GLY A 95 10.41 -10.39 5.84
CA GLY A 95 11.58 -9.61 5.43
C GLY A 95 12.27 -8.85 6.56
N VAL A 96 11.61 -8.63 7.70
CA VAL A 96 12.22 -8.00 8.89
C VAL A 96 12.84 -8.99 9.86
N LEU A 97 12.75 -10.29 9.58
CA LEU A 97 13.46 -11.31 10.35
C LEU A 97 14.98 -11.18 10.12
N PRO A 98 15.82 -11.58 11.09
CA PRO A 98 17.29 -11.53 10.97
C PRO A 98 17.81 -12.65 10.06
N LEU A 99 17.42 -12.62 8.78
CA LEU A 99 17.76 -13.62 7.77
C LEU A 99 19.27 -13.67 7.50
N GLU A 100 20.02 -12.60 7.83
CA GLU A 100 21.48 -12.58 7.74
C GLU A 100 22.15 -13.63 8.63
N ARG A 101 21.55 -14.00 9.77
CA ARG A 101 22.10 -15.10 10.59
C ARG A 101 21.72 -16.47 10.03
N ALA A 102 20.56 -16.56 9.41
CA ALA A 102 20.05 -17.81 8.86
C ALA A 102 20.77 -18.20 7.57
N VAL A 103 21.23 -17.24 6.77
CA VAL A 103 21.91 -17.50 5.48
C VAL A 103 23.26 -18.16 5.69
N ASP A 104 23.98 -17.84 6.77
CA ASP A 104 25.28 -18.43 7.10
C ASP A 104 25.17 -19.95 7.35
N THR A 105 24.09 -20.39 7.99
CA THR A 105 23.87 -21.81 8.32
C THR A 105 23.03 -22.54 7.27
N HIS A 106 22.07 -21.86 6.64
CA HIS A 106 21.09 -22.43 5.70
C HIS A 106 20.94 -21.56 4.44
N PRO A 107 21.98 -21.45 3.59
CA PRO A 107 21.97 -20.52 2.47
C PRO A 107 20.90 -20.85 1.43
N LEU A 108 20.72 -22.13 1.07
CA LEU A 108 19.76 -22.53 0.03
C LEU A 108 18.29 -22.27 0.43
N PRO A 109 17.81 -22.65 1.64
CA PRO A 109 16.47 -22.28 2.09
C PRO A 109 16.22 -20.77 2.13
N VAL A 110 17.21 -19.98 2.58
CA VAL A 110 17.09 -18.52 2.64
C VAL A 110 17.00 -17.92 1.24
N ILE A 111 17.83 -18.36 0.29
CA ILE A 111 17.75 -17.93 -1.11
C ILE A 111 16.38 -18.26 -1.70
N ALA A 112 15.87 -19.46 -1.46
CA ALA A 112 14.54 -19.88 -1.93
C ALA A 112 13.43 -19.00 -1.34
N LEU A 113 13.49 -18.71 -0.04
CA LEU A 113 12.53 -17.85 0.65
C LEU A 113 12.55 -16.43 0.09
N VAL A 114 13.73 -15.81 -0.02
CA VAL A 114 13.90 -14.45 -0.55
C VAL A 114 13.42 -14.37 -2.00
N SER A 115 13.71 -15.38 -2.81
CA SER A 115 13.23 -15.45 -4.20
C SER A 115 11.71 -15.56 -4.29
N ALA A 116 11.10 -16.38 -3.44
CA ALA A 116 9.65 -16.50 -3.36
C ALA A 116 8.99 -15.18 -2.93
N MET A 117 9.56 -14.50 -1.93
CA MET A 117 9.11 -13.18 -1.49
C MET A 117 9.20 -12.14 -2.61
N LEU A 118 10.33 -12.10 -3.33
CA LEU A 118 10.49 -11.22 -4.50
C LEU A 118 9.43 -11.50 -5.56
N GLY A 119 9.15 -12.77 -5.83
CA GLY A 119 8.07 -13.18 -6.74
C GLY A 119 6.71 -12.64 -6.30
N VAL A 120 6.37 -12.73 -5.01
CA VAL A 120 5.14 -12.16 -4.44
C VAL A 120 5.11 -10.64 -4.62
N PHE A 121 6.20 -9.93 -4.30
CA PHE A 121 6.27 -8.48 -4.43
C PHE A 121 6.11 -8.01 -5.87
N VAL A 122 6.84 -8.62 -6.81
CA VAL A 122 6.76 -8.30 -8.24
C VAL A 122 5.36 -8.56 -8.76
N TRP A 123 4.78 -9.73 -8.45
CA TRP A 123 3.43 -10.05 -8.86
C TRP A 123 2.40 -9.07 -8.29
N PHE A 124 2.49 -8.74 -7.00
CA PHE A 124 1.56 -7.83 -6.34
C PHE A 124 1.65 -6.41 -6.91
N PHE A 125 2.87 -5.94 -7.15
CA PHE A 125 3.13 -4.65 -7.79
C PHE A 125 2.55 -4.61 -9.20
N VAL A 126 2.84 -5.61 -10.03
CA VAL A 126 2.31 -5.69 -11.40
C VAL A 126 0.79 -5.74 -11.42
N GLU A 127 0.20 -6.54 -10.54
CA GLU A 127 -1.25 -6.69 -10.45
C GLU A 127 -1.93 -5.37 -10.07
N THR A 128 -1.43 -4.68 -9.04
CA THR A 128 -2.07 -3.49 -8.50
C THR A 128 -1.80 -2.27 -9.36
N VAL A 129 -0.56 -2.09 -9.83
CA VAL A 129 -0.13 -0.86 -10.54
C VAL A 129 -0.39 -0.95 -12.04
N PHE A 130 -0.14 -2.07 -12.71
CA PHE A 130 -0.14 -2.10 -14.18
C PHE A 130 -1.40 -2.67 -14.82
N ARG A 131 -1.96 -3.75 -14.25
CA ARG A 131 -3.06 -4.48 -14.92
C ARG A 131 -4.36 -3.66 -14.95
N ALA A 132 -5.18 -3.83 -15.99
CA ALA A 132 -6.53 -3.26 -16.01
C ALA A 132 -7.44 -3.94 -14.97
N GLY A 133 -8.58 -3.34 -14.63
CA GLY A 133 -9.63 -3.98 -13.82
C GLY A 133 -10.28 -5.18 -14.51
N SER A 134 -11.05 -5.98 -13.77
CA SER A 134 -11.88 -7.03 -14.35
C SER A 134 -13.00 -6.41 -15.21
N PRO A 135 -13.27 -6.92 -16.43
CA PRO A 135 -14.34 -6.41 -17.26
C PRO A 135 -15.71 -6.67 -16.61
N GLY A 136 -16.67 -5.78 -16.89
CA GLY A 136 -18.05 -5.92 -16.41
C GLY A 136 -18.21 -5.76 -14.89
N THR A 137 -19.40 -6.08 -14.41
CA THR A 137 -19.73 -6.08 -12.97
C THR A 137 -19.10 -7.28 -12.28
N ASN A 138 -18.55 -7.09 -11.08
CA ASN A 138 -18.12 -8.20 -10.22
C ASN A 138 -18.80 -8.10 -8.84
N ARG A 139 -18.52 -9.03 -7.92
CA ARG A 139 -19.13 -9.07 -6.58
C ARG A 139 -18.93 -7.80 -5.73
N TYR A 140 -17.99 -6.94 -6.11
CA TYR A 140 -17.68 -5.68 -5.45
C TYR A 140 -18.32 -4.46 -6.13
N GLY A 141 -19.08 -4.68 -7.21
CA GLY A 141 -19.87 -3.64 -7.87
C GLY A 141 -19.50 -3.41 -9.34
N PRO A 142 -20.08 -2.36 -9.94
CA PRO A 142 -19.88 -2.02 -11.33
C PRO A 142 -18.46 -1.56 -11.63
N VAL A 143 -18.09 -1.54 -12.91
CA VAL A 143 -16.79 -1.03 -13.36
C VAL A 143 -16.62 0.41 -12.85
N PRO A 144 -15.50 0.74 -12.18
CA PRO A 144 -15.26 2.10 -11.72
C PRO A 144 -15.08 3.03 -12.92
N ALA A 145 -15.66 4.22 -12.85
CA ALA A 145 -15.42 5.25 -13.85
C ALA A 145 -13.91 5.55 -13.93
N ALA A 146 -13.36 5.55 -15.14
CA ALA A 146 -12.01 6.07 -15.37
C ALA A 146 -12.06 7.58 -15.08
N ARG A 147 -11.41 8.00 -14.00
CA ARG A 147 -11.04 9.39 -13.78
C ARG A 147 -9.61 9.59 -14.23
#